data_AF-A0AAN6W692-F1
#
_entry.id   AF-A0AAN6W692-F1
#
_cell.length_a   1.000
_cell.length_b   1.000
_cell.length_c   1.000
_cell.angle_alpha   90.00
_cell.angle_beta   90.00
_cell.angle_gamma   90.00
#
_symmetry.space_group_name_H-M   'P 1'
#
loop_
_entity.id
_entity.type
_entity.pdbx_description
1 polymer ?
#
loop_
_entity_poly.entity_id
_entity_poly.type
_entity_poly.pdbx_seq_one_letter_code
_entity_poly.pdbx_strand_id
1 'polypeptide(L)'
;MASERKRSEDLQAVENYFNKPAAVVKEHGIQPEDVWNMDETGFRIGEDQAFAMATSNSAASLISTGEELEVFISSISPSSTLYLDLEGKSLCRHGTISLITILLHPEGVVKLVDVATLGDSAFNTTSKDGKSLKTILEDSGISKCLWDLRNDADALWALYKVGLAGVIDLQLLENASRTGDKTYLCGLEKAIRLDLKLGFLELNRLTSTKKEITSLMSTNIFATRPLEPKTLQYCTNDVVYLPALHDLYLGRISIHWLAKAQEESSRRVDEVHGLEYDPQSPTKTRGPWGSGADQPSLTLDEELDRLDDYLMEQRAEELDRLDDFLLEERAEELDREMFGYDDEDYYDDGGPTNCRDIIDDCDYYLYYSD
;
A
#
# COMPACT_ATOMS: atom_id res chain seq x y z
N MET A 1 29.89 -26.55 -9.28
CA MET A 1 29.02 -27.46 -10.07
C MET A 1 29.30 -28.95 -9.84
N ALA A 2 30.48 -29.52 -10.15
CA ALA A 2 30.74 -30.95 -9.92
C ALA A 2 30.99 -31.34 -8.44
N SER A 3 31.52 -30.41 -7.62
CA SER A 3 31.76 -30.65 -6.18
C SER A 3 30.50 -30.52 -5.31
N GLU A 4 29.51 -29.75 -5.76
CA GLU A 4 28.24 -29.54 -5.02
C GLU A 4 27.32 -30.75 -5.14
N ARG A 5 27.28 -31.42 -6.30
CA ARG A 5 26.50 -32.65 -6.49
C ARG A 5 26.96 -33.79 -5.57
N LYS A 6 28.26 -33.89 -5.28
CA LYS A 6 28.82 -34.88 -4.33
C LYS A 6 28.47 -34.59 -2.86
N ARG A 7 28.10 -33.35 -2.52
CA ARG A 7 27.71 -32.95 -1.15
C ARG A 7 26.24 -33.25 -0.85
N SER A 8 25.40 -33.31 -1.88
CA SER A 8 23.98 -33.66 -1.77
C SER A 8 23.72 -35.14 -1.48
N GLU A 9 24.75 -35.98 -1.54
CA GLU A 9 24.70 -37.42 -1.24
C GLU A 9 25.07 -37.74 0.23
N ASP A 10 25.55 -36.75 0.98
CA ASP A 10 25.83 -36.87 2.42
C ASP A 10 24.57 -36.59 3.24
N LEU A 11 23.98 -37.66 3.81
CA LEU A 11 22.78 -37.60 4.63
C LEU A 11 22.90 -36.61 5.80
N GLN A 12 24.10 -36.47 6.38
CA GLN A 12 24.31 -35.58 7.51
C GLN A 12 24.38 -34.11 7.07
N ALA A 13 24.83 -33.84 5.85
CA ALA A 13 24.78 -32.50 5.26
C ALA A 13 23.34 -32.10 4.90
N VAL A 14 22.54 -33.04 4.38
CA VAL A 14 21.12 -32.82 4.06
C VAL A 14 20.30 -32.58 5.33
N GLU A 15 20.50 -33.38 6.37
CA GLU A 15 19.82 -33.21 7.66
C GLU A 15 20.16 -31.86 8.30
N ASN A 16 21.43 -31.44 8.26
CA ASN A 16 21.85 -30.13 8.74
C ASN A 16 21.29 -28.98 7.90
N TYR A 17 21.12 -29.17 6.59
CA TYR A 17 20.52 -28.18 5.70
C TYR A 17 19.05 -27.90 6.07
N PHE A 18 18.26 -28.93 6.41
CA PHE A 18 16.86 -28.75 6.81
C PHE A 18 16.68 -28.33 8.29
N ASN A 19 17.57 -28.77 9.19
CA ASN A 19 17.46 -28.45 10.60
C ASN A 19 17.86 -27.01 10.95
N LYS A 20 18.75 -26.40 10.16
CA LYS A 20 19.19 -25.01 10.39
C LYS A 20 18.04 -23.99 10.22
N PRO A 21 17.26 -23.99 9.11
CA PRO A 21 16.09 -23.13 8.98
C PRO A 21 15.06 -23.37 10.07
N ALA A 22 14.81 -24.63 10.45
CA ALA A 22 13.85 -24.97 11.51
C ALA A 22 14.25 -24.39 12.88
N ALA A 23 15.55 -24.34 13.19
CA ALA A 23 16.04 -23.70 14.41
C ALA A 23 15.84 -22.17 14.37
N VAL A 24 16.13 -21.53 13.24
CA VAL A 24 15.95 -20.08 13.03
C VAL A 24 14.47 -19.68 13.11
N VAL A 25 13.57 -20.45 12.50
CA VAL A 25 12.11 -20.26 12.58
C VAL A 25 11.65 -20.28 14.04
N LYS A 26 12.17 -21.23 14.83
CA LYS A 26 11.82 -21.36 16.25
C LYS A 26 12.43 -20.26 17.13
N GLU A 27 13.67 -19.84 16.85
CA GLU A 27 14.36 -18.77 17.59
C GLU A 27 13.69 -17.41 17.36
N HIS A 28 13.27 -17.13 16.13
CA HIS A 28 12.72 -15.83 15.75
C HIS A 28 11.18 -15.79 15.70
N GLY A 29 10.49 -16.87 16.06
CA GLY A 29 9.02 -16.92 16.13
C GLY A 29 8.34 -16.71 14.78
N ILE A 30 8.99 -17.12 13.69
CA ILE A 30 8.48 -16.98 12.31
C ILE A 30 7.25 -17.89 12.16
N GLN A 31 6.13 -17.33 11.70
CA GLN A 31 4.90 -18.12 11.53
C GLN A 31 5.04 -19.07 10.32
N PRO A 32 4.39 -20.25 10.33
CA PRO A 32 4.47 -21.20 9.22
C PRO A 32 4.08 -20.61 7.86
N GLU A 33 3.13 -19.68 7.83
CA GLU A 33 2.70 -18.92 6.63
C GLU A 33 3.76 -17.96 6.07
N ASP A 34 4.79 -17.65 6.86
CA ASP A 34 5.92 -16.80 6.48
C ASP A 34 7.15 -17.62 6.06
N VAL A 35 7.10 -18.95 6.15
CA VAL A 35 8.18 -19.86 5.73
C VAL A 35 7.92 -20.35 4.30
N TRP A 36 8.76 -19.92 3.35
CA TRP A 36 8.64 -20.31 1.94
C TRP A 36 9.88 -21.05 1.44
N ASN A 37 9.70 -22.25 0.86
CA ASN A 37 10.73 -22.95 0.11
C ASN A 37 10.81 -22.36 -1.31
N MET A 38 11.99 -21.92 -1.71
CA MET A 38 12.27 -21.43 -3.08
C MET A 38 13.06 -22.51 -3.83
N ASP A 39 12.49 -23.08 -4.89
CA ASP A 39 13.26 -23.80 -5.90
C ASP A 39 13.35 -23.02 -7.24
N GLU A 40 14.58 -23.01 -7.74
CA GLU A 40 15.03 -22.81 -9.12
C GLU A 40 14.30 -21.76 -9.99
N THR A 41 14.43 -20.46 -9.69
CA THR A 41 14.53 -19.36 -10.71
C THR A 41 14.84 -17.95 -10.17
N GLY A 42 15.32 -17.82 -8.94
CA GLY A 42 16.06 -16.61 -8.55
C GLY A 42 15.68 -16.07 -7.18
N PHE A 43 16.33 -16.58 -6.16
CA PHE A 43 17.25 -15.83 -5.29
C PHE A 43 18.04 -16.89 -4.49
N ARG A 44 19.37 -16.81 -4.45
CA ARG A 44 20.19 -17.67 -3.59
C ARG A 44 20.10 -17.14 -2.16
N ILE A 45 19.54 -17.92 -1.24
CA ILE A 45 19.80 -17.72 0.19
C ILE A 45 20.94 -18.68 0.55
N GLY A 46 22.11 -18.09 0.83
CA GLY A 46 23.29 -18.82 1.28
C GLY A 46 24.58 -18.16 0.78
N GLU A 47 25.02 -17.11 1.47
CA GLU A 47 26.38 -16.91 2.00
C GLU A 47 26.51 -15.44 2.45
N ASP A 48 26.80 -15.29 3.74
CA ASP A 48 27.49 -14.16 4.37
C ASP A 48 27.02 -12.74 4.04
N GLN A 49 25.89 -12.33 4.63
CA GLN A 49 25.74 -11.07 5.38
C GLN A 49 24.29 -10.96 5.88
N ALA A 50 24.14 -10.48 7.12
CA ALA A 50 22.86 -10.36 7.80
C ALA A 50 21.93 -9.37 7.08
N PHE A 51 21.07 -9.87 6.20
CA PHE A 51 19.85 -9.19 5.80
C PHE A 51 18.65 -10.01 6.25
N ALA A 52 18.40 -9.96 7.56
CA ALA A 52 17.04 -10.14 8.02
C ALA A 52 16.26 -8.90 7.57
N MET A 53 15.48 -9.01 6.51
CA MET A 53 14.39 -8.06 6.25
C MET A 53 13.30 -8.31 7.29
N ALA A 54 13.56 -7.85 8.52
CA ALA A 54 12.53 -7.68 9.52
C ALA A 54 11.70 -6.45 9.07
N THR A 55 10.62 -6.69 8.34
CA THR A 55 9.57 -5.67 8.25
C THR A 55 8.98 -5.57 9.65
N SER A 56 9.22 -4.44 10.32
CA SER A 56 8.60 -4.11 11.60
C SER A 56 7.12 -3.79 11.38
N ASN A 57 6.35 -4.69 10.78
CA ASN A 57 4.91 -4.59 10.79
C ASN A 57 4.46 -5.00 12.18
N SER A 58 4.28 -4.02 13.07
CA SER A 58 3.49 -4.24 14.28
C SER A 58 2.15 -4.79 13.80
N ALA A 59 1.87 -6.06 14.12
CA ALA A 59 0.67 -6.72 13.63
C ALA A 59 -0.55 -5.91 14.05
N ALA A 60 -1.36 -5.48 13.08
CA ALA A 60 -2.57 -4.75 13.37
C ALA A 60 -3.46 -5.58 14.31
N SER A 61 -4.11 -4.91 15.25
CA SER A 61 -4.90 -5.59 16.29
C SER A 61 -6.29 -4.96 16.40
N LEU A 62 -7.27 -5.82 16.65
CA LEU A 62 -8.66 -5.46 16.84
C LEU A 62 -8.88 -4.96 18.27
N ILE A 63 -9.54 -3.82 18.42
CA ILE A 63 -10.03 -3.24 19.67
C ILE A 63 -11.52 -3.54 19.74
N SER A 64 -11.90 -4.44 20.65
CA SER A 64 -13.29 -4.92 20.76
C SER A 64 -13.92 -4.65 22.12
N THR A 65 -13.13 -4.13 23.06
CA THR A 65 -13.59 -3.79 24.43
C THR A 65 -13.36 -2.32 24.74
N GLY A 66 -14.14 -1.79 25.70
CA GLY A 66 -13.96 -0.41 26.18
C GLY A 66 -12.60 -0.18 26.83
N GLU A 67 -12.04 -1.18 27.52
CA GLU A 67 -10.71 -1.06 28.18
C GLU A 67 -9.58 -0.93 27.14
N GLU A 68 -9.60 -1.75 26.09
CA GLU A 68 -8.64 -1.64 24.98
C GLU A 68 -8.75 -0.29 24.26
N LEU A 69 -9.99 0.19 24.08
CA LEU A 69 -10.26 1.47 23.45
C LEU A 69 -9.78 2.65 24.31
N GLU A 70 -10.00 2.61 25.63
CA GLU A 70 -9.48 3.60 26.58
C GLU A 70 -7.96 3.70 26.49
N VAL A 71 -7.27 2.56 26.50
CA VAL A 71 -5.81 2.48 26.38
C VAL A 71 -5.34 3.08 25.05
N PHE A 72 -6.00 2.71 23.95
CA PHE A 72 -5.66 3.24 22.64
C PHE A 72 -5.86 4.75 22.54
N ILE A 73 -7.02 5.28 22.95
CA ILE A 73 -7.29 6.72 22.97
C ILE A 73 -6.26 7.48 23.80
N SER A 74 -5.85 6.92 24.93
CA SER A 74 -4.83 7.53 25.81
C SER A 74 -3.44 7.59 25.15
N SER A 75 -3.18 6.77 24.13
CA SER A 75 -1.91 6.75 23.39
C SER A 75 -1.83 7.80 22.28
N ILE A 76 -2.95 8.41 21.88
CA ILE A 76 -2.99 9.38 20.79
C ILE A 76 -2.45 10.74 21.26
N SER A 77 -1.29 11.13 20.72
CA SER A 77 -0.70 12.44 20.98
C SER A 77 -1.42 13.53 20.17
N PRO A 78 -1.53 14.77 20.69
CA PRO A 78 -1.97 15.92 19.89
C PRO A 78 -1.11 16.20 18.65
N SER A 79 0.14 15.71 18.63
CA SER A 79 1.05 15.85 17.49
C SER A 79 0.96 14.69 16.48
N SER A 80 0.16 13.66 16.77
CA SER A 80 0.02 12.52 15.88
C SER A 80 -0.80 12.88 14.64
N THR A 81 -0.45 12.28 13.51
CA THR A 81 -1.32 12.24 12.33
C THR A 81 -2.01 10.90 12.29
N LEU A 82 -3.34 10.92 12.13
CA LEU A 82 -4.15 9.72 12.02
C LEU A 82 -4.42 9.42 10.56
N TYR A 83 -4.08 8.23 10.09
CA TYR A 83 -4.51 7.74 8.78
C TYR A 83 -5.66 6.77 8.99
N LEU A 84 -6.80 7.05 8.37
CA LEU A 84 -8.06 6.37 8.65
C LEU A 84 -8.67 5.78 7.38
N ASP A 85 -9.33 4.63 7.57
CA ASP A 85 -10.23 4.02 6.60
C ASP A 85 -11.36 3.32 7.35
N LEU A 86 -12.59 3.37 6.82
CA LEU A 86 -13.77 2.77 7.46
C LEU A 86 -14.33 1.67 6.58
N GLU A 87 -14.80 0.60 7.22
CA GLU A 87 -15.38 -0.53 6.50
C GLU A 87 -16.75 -0.90 7.06
N GLY A 88 -17.66 -1.26 6.15
CA GLY A 88 -19.05 -1.53 6.51
C GLY A 88 -19.93 -1.94 5.34
N LYS A 89 -21.18 -2.28 5.63
CA LYS A 89 -22.13 -2.66 4.58
C LYS A 89 -22.71 -1.41 3.94
N SER A 90 -22.45 -1.22 2.64
CA SER A 90 -22.94 -0.06 1.89
C SER A 90 -22.58 1.26 2.60
N LEU A 91 -21.32 1.42 2.96
CA LEU A 91 -20.79 2.51 3.80
C LEU A 91 -21.26 3.90 3.33
N CYS A 92 -22.24 4.45 4.05
CA CYS A 92 -22.82 5.79 3.93
C CYS A 92 -23.92 5.96 4.99
N ARG A 93 -24.67 7.05 4.94
CA ARG A 93 -25.87 7.32 5.76
C ARG A 93 -26.96 6.25 5.77
N HIS A 94 -26.98 5.35 4.80
CA HIS A 94 -27.97 4.28 4.66
C HIS A 94 -27.40 2.87 4.94
N GLY A 95 -26.12 2.79 5.31
CA GLY A 95 -25.40 1.55 5.55
C GLY A 95 -25.04 1.33 7.00
N THR A 96 -23.87 0.75 7.22
CA THR A 96 -23.28 0.55 8.55
C THR A 96 -21.80 0.95 8.56
N ILE A 97 -21.27 1.20 9.75
CA ILE A 97 -19.83 1.18 10.03
C ILE A 97 -19.58 -0.07 10.87
N SER A 98 -18.73 -0.97 10.40
CA SER A 98 -18.38 -2.21 11.08
C SER A 98 -16.99 -2.14 11.70
N LEU A 99 -16.06 -1.45 11.05
CA LEU A 99 -14.67 -1.28 11.46
C LEU A 99 -14.18 0.13 11.16
N ILE A 100 -13.28 0.64 11.99
CA ILE A 100 -12.45 1.82 11.68
C ILE A 100 -11.00 1.40 11.83
N THR A 101 -10.22 1.50 10.76
CA THR A 101 -8.78 1.27 10.82
C THR A 101 -8.09 2.60 11.06
N ILE A 102 -7.16 2.62 12.00
CA ILE A 102 -6.42 3.81 12.40
C ILE A 102 -4.94 3.47 12.46
N LEU A 103 -4.14 4.14 11.64
CA LEU A 103 -2.69 4.17 11.75
C LEU A 103 -2.26 5.46 12.45
N LEU A 104 -1.53 5.31 13.55
CA LEU A 104 -0.90 6.42 14.28
C LEU A 104 0.49 6.68 13.69
N HIS A 105 0.73 7.90 13.22
CA HIS A 105 2.03 8.36 12.73
C HIS A 105 2.60 9.43 13.67
N PRO A 106 3.91 9.41 13.98
CA PRO A 106 4.97 8.59 13.36
C PRO A 106 5.18 7.19 13.96
N GLU A 107 4.40 6.78 14.96
CA GLU A 107 4.63 5.54 15.70
C GLU A 107 4.47 4.27 14.85
N GLY A 108 3.75 4.32 13.74
CA GLY A 108 3.51 3.18 12.85
C GLY A 108 2.56 2.13 13.45
N VAL A 109 1.76 2.51 14.44
CA VAL A 109 0.84 1.59 15.14
C VAL A 109 -0.49 1.56 14.41
N VAL A 110 -0.91 0.37 13.95
CA VAL A 110 -2.21 0.15 13.33
C VAL A 110 -3.17 -0.54 14.29
N LYS A 111 -4.36 0.04 14.46
CA LYS A 111 -5.46 -0.51 15.26
C LYS A 111 -6.75 -0.50 14.48
N LEU A 112 -7.56 -1.55 14.64
CA LEU A 112 -8.90 -1.64 14.09
C LEU A 112 -9.89 -1.50 15.25
N VAL A 113 -10.74 -0.48 15.24
CA VAL A 113 -11.82 -0.32 16.22
C VAL A 113 -13.03 -1.10 15.74
N ASP A 114 -13.48 -2.06 16.55
CA ASP A 114 -14.63 -2.91 16.26
C ASP A 114 -15.96 -2.18 16.54
N VAL A 115 -16.39 -1.34 15.60
CA VAL A 115 -17.65 -0.60 15.71
C VAL A 115 -18.86 -1.53 15.70
N ALA A 116 -18.80 -2.67 14.99
CA ALA A 116 -19.88 -3.65 14.99
C ALA A 116 -20.14 -4.24 16.40
N THR A 117 -19.08 -4.44 17.19
CA THR A 117 -19.17 -4.92 18.58
C THR A 117 -19.45 -3.79 19.57
N LEU A 118 -18.76 -2.66 19.44
CA LEU A 118 -18.80 -1.57 20.42
C LEU A 118 -19.99 -0.61 20.26
N GLY A 119 -20.55 -0.51 19.05
CA GLY A 119 -21.63 0.43 18.72
C GLY A 119 -21.27 1.86 19.10
N ASP A 120 -22.19 2.57 19.75
CA ASP A 120 -21.97 3.93 20.26
C ASP A 120 -20.77 4.05 21.22
N SER A 121 -20.41 2.96 21.90
CA SER A 121 -19.27 2.96 22.84
C SER A 121 -17.94 3.15 22.11
N ALA A 122 -17.86 2.82 20.81
CA ALA A 122 -16.67 3.09 19.99
C ALA A 122 -16.29 4.57 19.97
N PHE A 123 -17.29 5.45 20.11
CA PHE A 123 -17.13 6.90 19.99
C PHE A 123 -17.24 7.64 21.32
N ASN A 124 -17.93 7.04 22.31
CA ASN A 124 -18.24 7.67 23.59
C ASN A 124 -17.41 7.15 24.77
N THR A 125 -16.66 6.05 24.61
CA THR A 125 -15.70 5.61 25.65
C THR A 125 -14.63 6.68 25.83
N THR A 126 -14.37 7.06 27.08
CA THR A 126 -13.44 8.15 27.42
C THR A 126 -12.16 7.60 28.03
N SER A 127 -11.03 8.21 27.67
CA SER A 127 -9.77 8.08 28.39
C SER A 127 -9.84 8.76 29.75
N LYS A 128 -8.80 8.55 30.57
CA LYS A 128 -8.65 9.20 31.89
C LYS A 128 -8.68 10.73 31.83
N ASP A 129 -8.25 11.29 30.70
CA ASP A 129 -8.25 12.74 30.46
C ASP A 129 -9.56 13.26 29.85
N GLY A 130 -10.58 12.40 29.76
CA GLY A 130 -11.92 12.74 29.25
C GLY A 130 -12.02 12.81 27.72
N LYS A 131 -10.97 12.43 26.98
CA LYS A 131 -11.02 12.35 25.52
C LYS A 131 -11.72 11.07 25.09
N SER A 132 -12.53 11.14 24.05
CA SER A 132 -13.06 9.98 23.33
C SER A 132 -12.60 9.96 21.87
N LEU A 133 -12.79 8.84 21.16
CA LEU A 133 -12.52 8.79 19.72
C LEU A 133 -13.30 9.87 18.97
N LYS A 134 -14.58 10.13 19.36
CA LYS A 134 -15.36 11.25 18.81
C LYS A 134 -14.65 12.59 18.97
N THR A 135 -14.22 12.93 20.19
CA THR A 135 -13.57 14.22 20.43
C THR A 135 -12.27 14.37 19.66
N ILE A 136 -11.55 13.27 19.39
CA ILE A 136 -10.31 13.27 18.60
C ILE A 136 -10.61 13.48 17.11
N LEU A 137 -11.63 12.81 16.58
CA LEU A 137 -12.06 12.96 15.19
C LEU A 137 -12.60 14.38 14.92
N GLU A 138 -13.25 15.00 15.91
CA GLU A 138 -13.80 16.37 15.85
C GLU A 138 -12.76 17.48 16.14
N ASP A 139 -11.56 17.14 16.62
CA ASP A 139 -10.52 18.13 16.96
C ASP A 139 -9.74 18.59 15.72
N SER A 140 -9.93 19.84 15.29
CA SER A 140 -9.22 20.41 14.14
C SER A 140 -7.69 20.50 14.32
N GLY A 141 -7.18 20.40 15.55
CA GLY A 141 -5.75 20.42 15.86
C GLY A 141 -5.05 19.08 15.62
N ILE A 142 -5.79 17.98 15.51
CA ILE A 142 -5.25 16.65 15.20
C ILE A 142 -5.51 16.36 13.72
N SER A 143 -4.46 16.07 12.96
CA SER A 143 -4.60 15.80 11.51
C SER A 143 -5.20 14.42 11.26
N LYS A 144 -6.24 14.36 10.41
CA LYS A 144 -6.83 13.11 9.92
C LYS A 144 -6.69 13.02 8.41
N CYS A 145 -5.93 12.04 7.94
CA CYS A 145 -5.74 11.76 6.53
C CYS A 145 -6.57 10.54 6.12
N LEU A 146 -7.37 10.68 5.07
CA LEU A 146 -8.18 9.60 4.50
C LEU A 146 -8.03 9.59 2.98
N TRP A 147 -8.22 8.43 2.36
CA TRP A 147 -8.35 8.35 0.91
C TRP A 147 -9.83 8.42 0.52
N ASP A 148 -10.27 9.52 -0.11
CA ASP A 148 -11.68 9.72 -0.48
C ASP A 148 -12.65 9.72 0.71
N LEU A 149 -12.53 10.73 1.57
CA LEU A 149 -13.23 10.81 2.87
C LEU A 149 -14.76 10.92 2.82
N ARG A 150 -15.36 10.99 1.62
CA ARG A 150 -16.75 11.44 1.43
C ARG A 150 -17.76 10.49 2.07
N ASN A 151 -17.62 9.19 1.85
CA ASN A 151 -18.54 8.21 2.42
C ASN A 151 -18.25 7.96 3.90
N ASP A 152 -16.99 8.05 4.32
CA ASP A 152 -16.57 7.93 5.71
C ASP A 152 -17.18 9.04 6.57
N ALA A 153 -17.04 10.29 6.11
CA ALA A 153 -17.62 11.46 6.76
C ALA A 153 -19.15 11.37 6.81
N ASP A 154 -19.80 10.99 5.70
CA ASP A 154 -21.26 10.81 5.65
C ASP A 154 -21.73 9.74 6.63
N ALA A 155 -21.07 8.58 6.67
CA ALA A 155 -21.41 7.48 7.57
C ALA A 155 -21.22 7.89 9.04
N LEU A 156 -20.08 8.50 9.41
CA LEU A 156 -19.79 8.97 10.77
C LEU A 156 -20.84 9.97 11.25
N TRP A 157 -21.18 10.95 10.42
CA TRP A 157 -22.15 11.98 10.78
C TRP A 157 -23.58 11.44 10.85
N ALA A 158 -24.02 10.71 9.83
CA ALA A 158 -25.40 10.26 9.73
C ALA A 158 -25.73 9.21 10.79
N LEU A 159 -24.83 8.24 11.01
CA LEU A 159 -25.08 7.08 11.86
C LEU A 159 -24.72 7.33 13.33
N TYR A 160 -23.64 8.09 13.63
CA TYR A 160 -23.13 8.27 14.99
C TYR A 160 -23.01 9.73 15.46
N LYS A 161 -23.35 10.70 14.61
CA LYS A 161 -23.23 12.15 14.91
C LYS A 161 -21.79 12.50 15.31
N VAL A 162 -20.82 11.94 14.61
CA VAL A 162 -19.39 12.24 14.75
C VAL A 162 -18.98 13.10 13.57
N GLY A 163 -18.55 14.33 13.83
CA GLY A 163 -17.99 15.21 12.80
C GLY A 163 -16.50 14.93 12.57
N LEU A 164 -16.04 15.06 11.32
CA LEU A 164 -14.61 15.13 11.04
C LEU A 164 -14.17 16.60 10.97
N ALA A 165 -13.03 16.93 11.55
CA ALA A 165 -12.40 18.24 11.41
C ALA A 165 -10.88 18.08 11.24
N GLY A 166 -10.16 19.05 10.70
CA GLY A 166 -8.70 18.91 10.50
C GLY A 166 -8.35 17.76 9.54
N VAL A 167 -9.12 17.62 8.46
CA VAL A 167 -8.98 16.53 7.49
C VAL A 167 -8.10 16.89 6.31
N ILE A 168 -7.44 15.88 5.76
CA ILE A 168 -6.76 15.92 4.46
C ILE A 168 -7.25 14.72 3.65
N ASP A 169 -7.93 14.99 2.53
CA ASP A 169 -8.28 13.95 1.56
C ASP A 169 -7.08 13.69 0.64
N LEU A 170 -6.41 12.56 0.85
CA LEU A 170 -5.22 12.19 0.09
C LEU A 170 -5.51 11.93 -1.39
N GLN A 171 -6.76 11.62 -1.76
CA GLN A 171 -7.15 11.50 -3.16
C GLN A 171 -7.18 12.87 -3.85
N LEU A 172 -7.57 13.92 -3.12
CA LEU A 172 -7.48 15.30 -3.62
C LEU A 172 -6.04 15.77 -3.67
N LEU A 173 -5.23 15.41 -2.67
CA LEU A 173 -3.82 15.75 -2.66
C LEU A 173 -3.07 15.08 -3.82
N GLU A 174 -3.40 13.82 -4.12
CA GLU A 174 -2.92 13.11 -5.30
C GLU A 174 -3.30 13.86 -6.58
N ASN A 175 -4.58 14.23 -6.73
CA ASN A 175 -5.09 14.90 -7.93
C ASN A 175 -4.48 16.29 -8.13
N ALA A 176 -4.38 17.08 -7.05
CA ALA A 176 -3.80 18.42 -7.05
C ALA A 176 -2.31 18.40 -7.43
N SER A 177 -1.58 17.38 -6.95
CA SER A 177 -0.14 17.26 -7.13
C SER A 177 0.30 16.69 -8.48
N ARG A 178 -0.63 16.35 -9.38
CA ARG A 178 -0.29 15.96 -10.77
C ARG A 178 0.09 17.18 -11.60
N THR A 179 0.98 17.02 -12.58
CA THR A 179 1.18 18.03 -13.63
C THR A 179 0.06 18.00 -14.68
N GLY A 180 -0.39 16.79 -15.06
CA GLY A 180 -1.39 16.57 -16.11
C GLY A 180 -2.87 16.67 -15.67
N ASP A 181 -3.71 15.86 -16.34
CA ASP A 181 -5.17 15.88 -16.22
C ASP A 181 -5.67 15.63 -14.77
N LYS A 182 -6.56 16.53 -14.33
CA LYS A 182 -7.20 16.53 -13.01
C LYS A 182 -8.68 16.15 -13.08
N THR A 183 -9.20 15.83 -14.26
CA THR A 183 -10.63 15.54 -14.49
C THR A 183 -11.14 14.33 -13.72
N TYR A 184 -10.32 13.31 -13.54
CA TYR A 184 -10.71 12.10 -12.82
C TYR A 184 -9.82 11.86 -11.60
N LEU A 185 -10.44 11.38 -10.52
CA LEU A 185 -9.76 11.02 -9.29
C LEU A 185 -9.10 9.64 -9.41
N CYS A 186 -7.99 9.42 -8.69
CA CYS A 186 -7.33 8.11 -8.63
C CYS A 186 -7.94 7.24 -7.53
N GLY A 187 -8.04 5.94 -7.77
CA GLY A 187 -8.28 4.97 -6.69
C GLY A 187 -6.98 4.65 -5.95
N LEU A 188 -7.08 4.33 -4.65
CA LEU A 188 -5.93 4.08 -3.77
C LEU A 188 -4.96 3.04 -4.33
N GLU A 189 -5.45 1.87 -4.73
CA GLU A 189 -4.62 0.80 -5.31
C GLU A 189 -3.85 1.25 -6.55
N LYS A 190 -4.49 2.07 -7.40
CA LYS A 190 -3.84 2.61 -8.59
C LYS A 190 -2.73 3.59 -8.20
N ALA A 191 -2.98 4.45 -7.21
CA ALA A 191 -1.97 5.36 -6.68
C ALA A 191 -0.78 4.60 -6.07
N ILE A 192 -1.03 3.64 -5.16
CA ILE A 192 0.01 2.79 -4.56
C ILE A 192 0.89 2.16 -5.65
N ARG A 193 0.28 1.56 -6.67
CA ARG A 193 1.00 0.88 -7.75
C ARG A 193 1.87 1.84 -8.58
N LEU A 194 1.36 3.03 -8.89
CA LEU A 194 2.05 3.98 -9.77
C LEU A 194 3.12 4.78 -9.03
N ASP A 195 2.86 5.13 -7.78
CA ASP A 195 3.62 6.15 -7.05
C ASP A 195 4.64 5.55 -6.04
N LEU A 196 4.36 4.38 -5.43
CA LEU A 196 5.23 3.82 -4.37
C LEU A 196 6.29 2.81 -4.83
N LYS A 197 6.38 2.51 -6.14
CA LYS A 197 7.36 1.57 -6.72
C LYS A 197 7.54 0.26 -5.91
N LEU A 198 6.43 -0.32 -5.44
CA LEU A 198 6.46 -1.54 -4.63
C LEU A 198 7.07 -2.72 -5.40
N GLY A 199 7.70 -3.64 -4.67
CA GLY A 199 8.20 -4.90 -5.24
C GLY A 199 7.05 -5.77 -5.75
N PHE A 200 7.33 -6.58 -6.78
CA PHE A 200 6.33 -7.46 -7.43
C PHE A 200 5.55 -8.34 -6.43
N LEU A 201 6.24 -8.90 -5.44
CA LEU A 201 5.63 -9.77 -4.43
C LEU A 201 4.63 -9.01 -3.54
N GLU A 202 4.99 -7.79 -3.12
CA GLU A 202 4.15 -6.97 -2.25
C GLU A 202 2.90 -6.50 -2.98
N LEU A 203 3.06 -6.00 -4.21
CA LEU A 203 1.94 -5.60 -5.05
C LEU A 203 0.98 -6.75 -5.34
N ASN A 204 1.52 -7.95 -5.60
CA ASN A 204 0.69 -9.15 -5.81
C ASN A 204 -0.09 -9.55 -4.56
N ARG A 205 0.51 -9.44 -3.37
CA ARG A 205 -0.18 -9.70 -2.10
C ARG A 205 -1.34 -8.72 -1.91
N LEU A 206 -1.08 -7.42 -2.05
CA LEU A 206 -2.10 -6.37 -1.95
C LEU A 206 -3.26 -6.62 -2.92
N THR A 207 -2.95 -6.86 -4.19
CA THR A 207 -3.93 -7.11 -5.24
C THR A 207 -4.75 -8.38 -4.96
N SER A 208 -4.10 -9.45 -4.50
CA SER A 208 -4.76 -10.72 -4.21
C SER A 208 -5.70 -10.62 -3.01
N THR A 209 -5.24 -10.03 -1.90
CA THR A 209 -6.03 -9.80 -0.71
C THR A 209 -7.26 -8.94 -1.03
N LYS A 210 -7.08 -7.84 -1.78
CA LYS A 210 -8.19 -6.98 -2.20
C LYS A 210 -9.21 -7.71 -3.07
N LYS A 211 -8.75 -8.47 -4.06
CA LYS A 211 -9.65 -9.24 -4.94
C LYS A 211 -10.50 -10.23 -4.15
N GLU A 212 -9.88 -10.95 -3.21
CA GLU A 212 -10.56 -11.92 -2.36
C GLU A 212 -11.62 -11.25 -1.47
N ILE A 213 -11.26 -10.22 -0.72
CA ILE A 213 -12.20 -9.52 0.16
C ILE A 213 -13.31 -8.83 -0.63
N THR A 214 -13.01 -8.22 -1.78
CA THR A 214 -14.02 -7.61 -2.67
C THR A 214 -15.08 -8.63 -3.09
N SER A 215 -14.70 -9.88 -3.37
CA SER A 215 -15.66 -10.96 -3.71
C SER A 215 -16.58 -11.35 -2.55
N LEU A 216 -16.19 -11.02 -1.31
CA LEU A 216 -16.90 -11.32 -0.09
C LEU A 216 -17.62 -10.10 0.52
N MET A 217 -17.46 -8.88 -0.02
CA MET A 217 -18.10 -7.68 0.53
C MET A 217 -19.63 -7.80 0.60
N SER A 218 -20.26 -8.51 -0.35
CA SER A 218 -21.71 -8.75 -0.33
C SER A 218 -22.18 -9.64 0.83
N THR A 219 -21.28 -10.40 1.46
CA THR A 219 -21.59 -11.31 2.57
C THR A 219 -21.54 -10.61 3.93
N ASN A 220 -21.32 -9.29 3.96
CA ASN A 220 -21.16 -8.51 5.19
C ASN A 220 -19.92 -8.93 6.02
N ILE A 221 -18.84 -9.30 5.33
CA ILE A 221 -17.64 -9.89 5.94
C ILE A 221 -17.03 -9.01 7.05
N PHE A 222 -17.10 -7.69 6.93
CA PHE A 222 -16.58 -6.75 7.94
C PHE A 222 -17.33 -6.80 9.29
N ALA A 223 -18.56 -7.29 9.32
CA ALA A 223 -19.33 -7.47 10.55
C ALA A 223 -19.25 -8.90 11.12
N THR A 224 -18.67 -9.85 10.37
CA THR A 224 -18.56 -11.25 10.82
C THR A 224 -17.51 -11.39 11.90
N ARG A 225 -17.80 -12.16 12.96
CA ARG A 225 -16.89 -12.43 14.07
C ARG A 225 -16.72 -13.95 14.29
N PRO A 226 -15.51 -14.44 14.63
CA PRO A 226 -14.25 -13.68 14.77
C PRO A 226 -13.79 -13.06 13.44
N LEU A 227 -13.08 -11.94 13.50
CA LEU A 227 -12.59 -11.25 12.29
C LEU A 227 -11.53 -12.12 11.62
N GLU A 228 -11.70 -12.44 10.34
CA GLU A 228 -10.75 -13.27 9.61
C GLU A 228 -9.41 -12.53 9.42
N PRO A 229 -8.25 -13.21 9.56
CA PRO A 229 -6.93 -12.58 9.41
C PRO A 229 -6.76 -11.83 8.08
N LYS A 230 -7.32 -12.35 6.99
CA LYS A 230 -7.29 -11.67 5.67
C LYS A 230 -8.11 -10.40 5.63
N THR A 231 -9.22 -10.34 6.38
CA THR A 231 -10.03 -9.11 6.49
C THR A 231 -9.25 -8.05 7.26
N LEU A 232 -8.58 -8.44 8.35
CA LEU A 232 -7.69 -7.55 9.10
C LEU A 232 -6.52 -7.05 8.24
N GLN A 233 -5.90 -7.93 7.45
CA GLN A 233 -4.84 -7.55 6.51
C GLN A 233 -5.34 -6.57 5.44
N TYR A 234 -6.51 -6.83 4.87
CA TYR A 234 -7.13 -5.92 3.89
C TYR A 234 -7.31 -4.53 4.47
N CYS A 235 -7.96 -4.40 5.62
CA CYS A 235 -8.16 -3.12 6.32
C CYS A 235 -6.82 -2.43 6.66
N THR A 236 -5.79 -3.21 7.02
CA THR A 236 -4.44 -2.67 7.29
C THR A 236 -3.81 -2.08 6.03
N ASN A 237 -3.98 -2.75 4.88
CA ASN A 237 -3.42 -2.30 3.60
C ASN A 237 -4.02 -0.95 3.16
N ASP A 238 -5.27 -0.65 3.52
CA ASP A 238 -5.92 0.61 3.15
C ASP A 238 -5.36 1.83 3.89
N VAL A 239 -4.62 1.64 5.00
CA VAL A 239 -3.98 2.74 5.74
C VAL A 239 -2.45 2.72 5.72
N VAL A 240 -1.80 1.56 5.60
CA VAL A 240 -0.34 1.41 5.81
C VAL A 240 0.51 2.18 4.80
N TYR A 241 0.01 2.37 3.59
CA TYR A 241 0.69 3.09 2.51
C TYR A 241 0.40 4.59 2.48
N LEU A 242 -0.62 5.04 3.23
CA LEU A 242 -1.05 6.43 3.20
C LEU A 242 0.03 7.42 3.69
N PRO A 243 0.84 7.14 4.72
CA PRO A 243 1.94 8.02 5.09
C PRO A 243 2.94 8.25 3.96
N ALA A 244 3.37 7.18 3.27
CA ALA A 244 4.33 7.28 2.19
C ALA A 244 3.78 8.05 0.98
N LEU A 245 2.50 7.83 0.63
CA LEU A 245 1.82 8.61 -0.41
C LEU A 245 1.69 10.08 -0.01
N HIS A 246 1.35 10.34 1.25
CA HIS A 246 1.21 11.70 1.77
C HIS A 246 2.53 12.46 1.68
N ASP A 247 3.63 11.87 2.16
CA ASP A 247 4.98 12.46 2.07
C ASP A 247 5.39 12.72 0.62
N LEU A 248 5.12 11.77 -0.28
CA LEU A 248 5.42 11.92 -1.71
C LEU A 248 4.65 13.10 -2.33
N TYR A 249 3.36 13.22 -2.03
CA TYR A 249 2.55 14.30 -2.61
C TYR A 249 2.90 15.66 -2.02
N LEU A 250 3.22 15.73 -0.72
CA LEU A 250 3.75 16.95 -0.11
C LEU A 250 5.10 17.36 -0.71
N GLY A 251 5.93 16.39 -1.11
CA GLY A 251 7.21 16.66 -1.76
C GLY A 251 7.10 17.26 -3.17
N ARG A 252 5.96 17.07 -3.86
CA ARG A 252 5.77 17.52 -5.26
C ARG A 252 4.75 18.64 -5.45
N ILE A 253 3.87 18.89 -4.47
CA ILE A 253 2.80 19.87 -4.58
C ILE A 253 3.27 21.30 -4.28
N SER A 254 2.76 22.30 -5.00
CA SER A 254 2.98 23.71 -4.66
C SER A 254 2.09 24.14 -3.48
N ILE A 255 2.48 25.21 -2.79
CA ILE A 255 1.74 25.71 -1.62
C ILE A 255 0.30 26.13 -1.96
N HIS A 256 0.09 26.70 -3.14
CA HIS A 256 -1.23 27.08 -3.62
C HIS A 256 -2.12 25.85 -3.89
N TRP A 257 -1.59 24.81 -4.53
CA TRP A 257 -2.33 23.57 -4.75
C TRP A 257 -2.63 22.82 -3.44
N LEU A 258 -1.70 22.87 -2.48
CA LEU A 258 -1.93 22.32 -1.14
C LEU A 258 -3.10 23.01 -0.45
N ALA A 259 -3.15 24.35 -0.48
CA ALA A 259 -4.25 25.11 0.09
C ALA A 259 -5.59 24.75 -0.56
N LYS A 260 -5.63 24.65 -1.91
CA LYS A 260 -6.82 24.22 -2.65
C LYS A 260 -7.28 22.82 -2.25
N ALA A 261 -6.36 21.87 -2.10
CA ALA A 261 -6.71 20.51 -1.68
C ALA A 261 -7.23 20.46 -0.23
N GLN A 262 -6.68 21.27 0.68
CA GLN A 262 -7.15 21.36 2.06
C GLN A 262 -8.52 22.02 2.18
N GLU A 263 -8.76 23.10 1.43
CA GLU A 263 -10.06 23.76 1.37
C GLU A 263 -11.13 22.80 0.83
N GLU A 264 -10.83 22.12 -0.27
CA GLU A 264 -11.75 21.15 -0.86
C GLU A 264 -11.98 19.93 0.05
N SER A 265 -10.96 19.48 0.79
CA SER A 265 -11.12 18.41 1.80
C SER A 265 -12.12 18.81 2.87
N SER A 266 -12.05 20.06 3.36
CA SER A 266 -12.99 20.61 4.33
C SER A 266 -14.39 20.77 3.73
N ARG A 267 -14.48 21.27 2.49
CA ARG A 267 -15.73 21.42 1.74
C ARG A 267 -16.47 20.10 1.59
N ARG A 268 -15.75 19.00 1.28
CA ARG A 268 -16.34 17.64 1.20
C ARG A 268 -16.97 17.18 2.51
N VAL A 269 -16.39 17.55 3.65
CA VAL A 269 -16.98 17.25 4.97
C VAL A 269 -18.22 18.11 5.23
N ASP A 270 -18.20 19.38 4.85
CA ASP A 270 -19.39 20.24 5.00
C ASP A 270 -20.55 19.77 4.12
N GLU A 271 -20.26 19.34 2.89
CA GLU A 271 -21.27 18.82 1.94
C GLU A 271 -22.03 17.61 2.49
N VAL A 272 -21.36 16.71 3.22
CA VAL A 272 -22.01 15.48 3.71
C VAL A 272 -23.09 15.77 4.76
N HIS A 273 -23.06 16.95 5.38
CA HIS A 273 -24.10 17.38 6.31
C HIS A 273 -25.41 17.81 5.61
N GLY A 274 -25.37 17.99 4.28
CA GLY A 274 -26.53 18.39 3.48
C GLY A 274 -27.61 17.31 3.37
N LEU A 275 -28.88 17.74 3.42
CA LEU A 275 -30.04 16.86 3.20
C LEU A 275 -30.08 16.27 1.77
N GLU A 276 -29.57 17.01 0.80
CA GLU A 276 -29.55 16.62 -0.62
C GLU A 276 -28.29 15.84 -1.02
N TYR A 277 -27.38 15.58 -0.07
CA TYR A 277 -26.15 14.84 -0.37
C TYR A 277 -26.48 13.40 -0.81
N ASP A 278 -25.96 13.03 -1.98
CA ASP A 278 -26.06 11.69 -2.56
C ASP A 278 -24.72 10.95 -2.44
N PRO A 279 -24.59 9.95 -1.55
CA PRO A 279 -23.36 9.18 -1.39
C PRO A 279 -22.99 8.35 -2.62
N GLN A 280 -23.93 8.10 -3.53
CA GLN A 280 -23.75 7.29 -4.73
C GLN A 280 -23.64 8.12 -6.02
N SER A 281 -23.52 9.46 -5.90
CA SER A 281 -23.48 10.32 -7.06
C SER A 281 -22.37 9.92 -8.05
N PRO A 282 -22.69 9.74 -9.35
CA PRO A 282 -21.68 9.43 -10.39
C PRO A 282 -20.58 10.49 -10.52
N THR A 283 -20.86 11.73 -10.10
CA THR A 283 -19.90 12.85 -10.15
C THR A 283 -18.74 12.66 -9.17
N LYS A 284 -18.85 11.74 -8.20
CA LYS A 284 -17.78 11.47 -7.23
C LYS A 284 -16.49 10.94 -7.87
N THR A 285 -16.56 10.43 -9.09
CA THR A 285 -15.38 10.01 -9.86
C THR A 285 -14.56 11.16 -10.45
N ARG A 286 -15.13 12.37 -10.50
CA ARG A 286 -14.51 13.54 -11.11
C ARG A 286 -13.74 14.37 -10.08
N GLY A 287 -12.58 14.84 -10.50
CA GLY A 287 -11.81 15.80 -9.73
C GLY A 287 -12.42 17.20 -9.83
N PRO A 288 -12.27 18.03 -8.78
CA PRO A 288 -12.85 19.37 -8.72
C PRO A 288 -12.16 20.37 -9.67
N TRP A 289 -10.95 20.06 -10.14
CA TRP A 289 -10.13 20.96 -10.96
C TRP A 289 -9.97 20.52 -12.42
N GLY A 290 -10.84 19.60 -12.89
CA GLY A 290 -10.86 19.16 -14.28
C GLY A 290 -11.30 20.25 -15.27
N SER A 291 -10.97 20.04 -16.55
CA SER A 291 -11.29 20.96 -17.65
C SER A 291 -12.79 21.11 -17.97
N GLY A 292 -13.66 20.34 -17.30
CA GLY A 292 -15.11 20.43 -17.39
C GLY A 292 -15.81 20.81 -16.08
N ALA A 293 -15.07 21.24 -15.06
CA ALA A 293 -15.67 21.94 -13.92
C ALA A 293 -16.08 23.35 -14.39
N ASP A 294 -17.27 23.84 -14.04
CA ASP A 294 -17.69 25.22 -14.29
C ASP A 294 -16.66 26.16 -13.64
N GLN A 295 -15.63 26.57 -14.37
CA GLN A 295 -14.60 27.45 -13.84
C GLN A 295 -15.18 28.88 -13.79
N PRO A 296 -15.28 29.51 -12.60
CA PRO A 296 -15.28 30.96 -12.53
C PRO A 296 -14.00 31.44 -13.21
N SER A 297 -14.06 32.57 -13.93
CA SER A 297 -12.88 33.17 -14.58
C SER A 297 -11.72 33.23 -13.59
N LEU A 298 -10.59 32.62 -13.95
CA LEU A 298 -9.38 32.59 -13.13
C LEU A 298 -9.03 34.00 -12.70
N THR A 299 -8.78 34.18 -11.42
CA THR A 299 -8.23 35.42 -10.88
C THR A 299 -6.79 35.59 -11.34
N LEU A 300 -6.27 36.83 -11.33
CA LEU A 300 -4.88 37.12 -11.75
C LEU A 300 -3.85 36.31 -10.94
N ASP A 301 -4.16 36.02 -9.68
CA ASP A 301 -3.32 35.21 -8.80
C ASP A 301 -3.26 33.75 -9.29
N GLU A 302 -4.38 33.19 -9.76
CA GLU A 302 -4.42 31.82 -10.30
C GLU A 302 -3.73 31.69 -11.67
N GLU A 303 -3.64 32.77 -12.45
CA GLU A 303 -2.84 32.82 -13.67
C GLU A 303 -1.34 32.85 -13.35
N LEU A 304 -0.94 33.58 -12.30
CA LEU A 304 0.45 33.61 -11.83
C LEU A 304 0.88 32.25 -11.29
N ASP A 305 0.01 31.56 -10.54
CA ASP A 305 0.30 30.23 -10.02
C ASP A 305 0.47 29.19 -11.15
N ARG A 306 -0.35 29.28 -12.21
CA ARG A 306 -0.16 28.45 -13.41
C ARG A 306 1.18 28.70 -14.09
N LEU A 307 1.64 29.96 -14.09
CA LEU A 307 2.91 30.33 -14.69
C LEU A 307 4.09 29.82 -13.85
N ASP A 308 3.99 29.88 -12.53
CA ASP A 308 5.00 29.33 -11.62
C ASP A 308 5.10 27.80 -11.72
N ASP A 309 3.97 27.09 -11.81
CA ASP A 309 3.93 25.65 -12.05
C ASP A 309 4.60 25.28 -13.40
N TYR A 310 4.32 26.05 -14.46
CA TYR A 310 4.94 25.86 -15.78
C TYR A 310 6.46 26.08 -15.74
N LEU A 311 6.93 27.09 -15.01
CA LEU A 311 8.35 27.40 -14.87
C LEU A 311 9.10 26.35 -14.03
N MET A 312 8.44 25.78 -13.02
CA MET A 312 8.98 24.66 -12.24
C MET A 312 9.13 23.40 -13.10
N GLU A 313 8.15 23.10 -13.95
CA GLU A 313 8.18 21.95 -14.86
C GLU A 313 9.32 22.07 -15.88
N GLN A 314 9.53 23.26 -16.46
CA GLN A 314 10.67 23.51 -17.36
C GLN A 314 12.03 23.28 -16.68
N ARG A 315 12.17 23.71 -15.42
CA ARG A 315 13.40 23.52 -14.64
C ARG A 315 13.63 22.06 -14.27
N ALA A 316 12.56 21.31 -13.97
CA ALA A 316 12.65 19.89 -13.67
C ALA A 316 13.05 19.07 -14.91
N GLU A 317 12.47 19.36 -16.08
CA GLU A 317 12.88 18.74 -17.34
C GLU A 317 14.33 19.03 -17.71
N GLU A 318 14.83 20.24 -17.44
CA GLU A 318 16.24 20.58 -17.65
C GLU A 318 17.18 19.78 -16.74
N LEU A 319 16.77 19.51 -15.50
CA LEU A 319 17.54 18.68 -14.56
C LEU A 319 17.53 17.20 -14.97
N ASP A 320 16.38 16.67 -15.40
CA ASP A 320 16.22 15.29 -15.83
C ASP A 320 17.06 14.99 -17.09
N ARG A 321 17.09 15.93 -18.04
CA ARG A 321 17.99 15.86 -19.22
C ARG A 321 19.47 15.89 -18.84
N LEU A 322 19.82 16.55 -17.75
CA LEU A 322 21.20 16.57 -17.25
C LEU A 322 21.57 15.24 -16.60
N ASP A 323 20.64 14.63 -15.86
CA ASP A 323 20.85 13.32 -15.21
C ASP A 323 20.95 12.19 -16.25
N ASP A 324 20.09 12.17 -17.27
CA ASP A 324 20.18 11.20 -18.38
C ASP A 324 21.53 11.29 -19.11
N PHE A 325 22.01 12.51 -19.35
CA PHE A 325 23.32 12.74 -19.98
C PHE A 325 24.48 12.18 -19.13
N LEU A 326 24.42 12.36 -17.80
CA LEU A 326 25.43 11.84 -16.88
C LEU A 326 25.37 10.31 -16.72
N LEU A 327 24.19 9.71 -16.87
CA LEU A 327 24.01 8.26 -16.84
C LEU A 327 24.53 7.58 -18.12
N GLU A 328 24.35 8.21 -19.28
CA GLU A 328 24.88 7.72 -20.56
C GLU A 328 26.41 7.74 -20.57
N GLU A 329 27.03 8.84 -20.11
CA GLU A 329 28.49 8.97 -20.01
C GLU A 329 29.09 7.90 -19.08
N ARG A 330 28.41 7.60 -17.96
CA ARG A 330 28.82 6.56 -17.01
C ARG A 330 28.62 5.15 -17.55
N ALA A 331 27.59 4.91 -18.37
CA ALA A 331 27.34 3.62 -19.00
C ALA A 331 28.41 3.31 -20.07
N GLU A 332 28.83 4.32 -20.84
CA GLU A 332 29.91 4.18 -21.81
C GLU A 332 31.28 3.92 -21.16
N GLU A 333 31.54 4.51 -19.98
CA GLU A 333 32.74 4.17 -19.19
C GLU A 333 32.72 2.73 -18.69
N LEU A 334 31.58 2.25 -18.18
CA LEU A 334 31.42 0.88 -17.69
C LEU A 334 31.52 -0.16 -18.81
N ASP A 335 30.99 0.14 -20.01
CA ASP A 335 31.08 -0.77 -21.16
C ASP A 335 32.53 -0.86 -21.68
N ARG A 336 33.28 0.25 -21.60
CA ARG A 336 34.71 0.29 -21.91
C ARG A 336 35.57 -0.44 -20.87
N GLU A 337 35.16 -0.47 -19.60
CA GLU A 337 35.81 -1.27 -18.55
C GLU A 337 35.45 -2.77 -18.63
N MET A 338 34.24 -3.09 -19.11
CA MET A 338 33.73 -4.46 -19.18
C MET A 338 34.18 -5.21 -20.45
N PHE A 339 34.39 -4.50 -21.57
CA PHE A 339 34.80 -5.07 -22.86
C PHE A 339 36.17 -4.56 -23.32
N GLY A 340 37.15 -4.57 -22.41
CA GLY A 340 38.55 -4.30 -22.73
C GLY A 340 39.00 -5.08 -23.97
N TYR A 341 39.67 -4.37 -24.88
CA TYR A 341 40.21 -4.86 -26.15
C TYR A 341 40.83 -6.26 -26.05
N ASP A 342 40.32 -7.22 -26.84
CA ASP A 342 41.06 -8.44 -27.17
C ASP A 342 41.16 -8.59 -28.70
N ASP A 343 42.38 -8.35 -29.18
CA ASP A 343 42.89 -8.76 -30.48
C ASP A 343 43.00 -10.31 -30.56
N GLU A 344 42.61 -10.84 -31.72
CA GLU A 344 43.04 -12.07 -32.43
C GLU A 344 43.57 -13.32 -31.66
N ASP A 345 42.92 -14.49 -31.88
CA ASP A 345 43.43 -15.65 -32.66
C ASP A 345 43.05 -17.09 -32.16
N TYR A 346 42.45 -17.86 -33.09
CA TYR A 346 42.65 -19.29 -33.41
C TYR A 346 42.51 -20.45 -32.38
N TYR A 347 41.47 -21.30 -32.50
CA TYR A 347 41.48 -22.67 -33.08
C TYR A 347 40.22 -23.50 -32.72
N ASP A 348 39.79 -24.29 -33.70
CA ASP A 348 38.69 -25.26 -33.84
C ASP A 348 38.93 -26.60 -33.12
N ASP A 349 37.91 -27.19 -32.45
CA ASP A 349 37.64 -28.65 -32.42
C ASP A 349 36.29 -29.03 -31.73
N GLY A 350 35.33 -29.45 -32.56
CA GLY A 350 34.47 -30.65 -32.41
C GLY A 350 33.81 -31.06 -31.08
N GLY A 351 32.48 -30.92 -30.99
CA GLY A 351 31.63 -31.75 -30.11
C GLY A 351 30.15 -31.31 -30.02
N PRO A 352 29.15 -32.18 -30.24
CA PRO A 352 27.79 -31.77 -30.59
C PRO A 352 26.93 -31.34 -29.38
N THR A 353 26.34 -30.16 -29.48
CA THR A 353 25.22 -29.69 -28.65
C THR A 353 23.90 -30.13 -29.27
N ASN A 354 23.10 -30.95 -28.56
CA ASN A 354 21.62 -31.01 -28.61
C ASN A 354 21.11 -32.43 -28.27
N CYS A 355 20.41 -32.55 -27.14
CA CYS A 355 19.65 -33.74 -26.74
C CYS A 355 18.24 -33.69 -27.35
N ARG A 356 18.07 -34.06 -28.63
CA ARG A 356 16.73 -34.26 -29.24
C ARG A 356 16.64 -35.32 -30.35
N ASP A 357 17.43 -36.38 -30.30
CA ASP A 357 17.18 -37.60 -31.09
C ASP A 357 17.39 -38.84 -30.19
N ILE A 358 16.36 -39.32 -29.48
CA ILE A 358 15.38 -40.35 -29.88
C ILE A 358 15.75 -41.74 -29.33
N ILE A 359 14.81 -42.25 -28.54
CA ILE A 359 14.60 -43.64 -28.14
C ILE A 359 14.21 -44.47 -29.37
N ASP A 360 14.88 -45.59 -29.58
CA ASP A 360 14.40 -46.95 -29.95
C ASP A 360 15.61 -47.71 -30.55
N ASP A 361 15.84 -49.00 -30.34
CA ASP A 361 14.90 -50.11 -30.28
C ASP A 361 15.63 -51.38 -29.82
N CYS A 362 14.86 -52.42 -29.47
CA CYS A 362 15.22 -53.84 -29.24
C CYS A 362 15.39 -54.27 -27.77
N ASP A 363 14.30 -54.77 -27.18
CA ASP A 363 14.24 -56.23 -26.97
C ASP A 363 12.81 -56.75 -27.16
N TYR A 364 12.67 -57.66 -28.10
CA TYR A 364 11.44 -58.28 -28.57
C TYR A 364 11.40 -59.72 -28.02
N TYR A 365 10.21 -60.16 -27.60
CA TYR A 365 9.71 -61.53 -27.40
C TYR A 365 9.59 -62.14 -25.98
N LEU A 366 8.46 -62.85 -25.83
CA LEU A 366 8.04 -63.86 -24.83
C LEU A 366 7.15 -63.29 -23.69
N TYR A 367 5.86 -63.63 -23.47
CA TYR A 367 5.02 -64.78 -23.81
C TYR A 367 3.50 -64.41 -23.75
N TYR A 368 2.69 -65.13 -24.53
CA TYR A 368 1.22 -65.26 -24.42
C TYR A 368 0.80 -66.09 -23.19
N SER A 369 -0.48 -65.96 -22.78
CA SER A 369 -1.33 -66.88 -21.94
C SER A 369 -0.86 -67.14 -20.51
N ASP A 370 -1.66 -67.04 -19.44
CA ASP A 370 -3.11 -67.01 -19.22
C ASP A 370 -3.43 -66.09 -18.03
#